data_AF-A0A7J4G5R3-F1
#
_entry.id   AF-A0A7J4G5R3-F1
#
_cell.length_a   1.000
_cell.length_b   1.000
_cell.length_c   1.000
_cell.angle_alpha   90.00
_cell.angle_beta   90.00
_cell.angle_gamma   90.00
#
_symmetry.space_group_name_H-M   'P 1'
#
loop_
_entity.id
_entity.type
_entity.pdbx_description
1 polymer ?
#
loop_
_entity_poly.entity_id
_entity_poly.type
_entity_poly.pdbx_seq_one_letter_code
_entity_poly.pdbx_strand_id
1 'polypeptide(L)'
;MAGDFHISERANEIPKKLISQKTDYFICTGNLTSENVLKKLNKFKNLVVVRGNCNYLNLPEYKEIEINNKSIGVVHSHQFGRGKYL
;
A
#
# COMPACT_ATOMS: atom_id res chain seq x y z
N MET A 1 -1.07 8.63 2.75
CA MET A 1 -0.27 7.38 2.69
C MET A 1 -0.67 6.51 3.86
N ALA A 2 -0.85 5.20 3.65
CA ALA A 2 -1.11 4.22 4.71
C ALA A 2 -0.78 2.81 4.22
N GLY A 3 -0.35 1.90 5.10
CA GLY A 3 -0.13 0.49 4.76
C GLY A 3 -0.14 -0.36 6.02
N ASP A 4 0.38 -1.59 5.94
CA ASP A 4 0.42 -2.53 7.07
C ASP A 4 -0.96 -2.79 7.68
N PHE A 5 -1.96 -2.88 6.81
CA PHE A 5 -3.34 -3.03 7.24
C PHE A 5 -3.59 -4.36 7.97
N HIS A 6 -2.99 -5.47 7.50
CA HIS A 6 -3.16 -6.82 8.06
C HIS A 6 -4.63 -7.16 8.39
N ILE A 7 -5.57 -6.77 7.52
CA ILE A 7 -6.99 -7.05 7.73
C ILE A 7 -7.22 -8.56 7.65
N SER A 8 -8.04 -9.07 8.57
CA SER A 8 -8.33 -10.48 8.82
C SER A 8 -7.26 -11.23 9.63
N GLU A 9 -6.05 -10.68 9.81
CA GLU A 9 -5.00 -11.28 10.64
C GLU A 9 -4.77 -10.52 11.95
N ARG A 10 -4.60 -9.20 11.87
CA ARG A 10 -4.28 -8.32 13.03
C ARG A 10 -5.30 -7.20 13.23
N ALA A 11 -6.14 -6.94 12.24
CA ALA A 11 -7.21 -5.94 12.31
C ALA A 11 -8.47 -6.44 11.60
N ASN A 12 -9.64 -5.99 12.06
CA ASN A 12 -10.92 -6.46 11.53
C ASN A 12 -11.39 -5.66 10.30
N GLU A 13 -11.07 -4.37 10.23
CA GLU A 13 -11.50 -3.49 9.15
C GLU A 13 -10.60 -2.28 8.96
N ILE A 14 -10.69 -1.68 7.77
CA ILE A 14 -10.08 -0.38 7.49
C ILE A 14 -10.96 0.71 8.13
N PRO A 15 -10.40 1.67 8.88
CA PRO A 15 -11.18 2.76 9.48
C PRO A 15 -12.02 3.51 8.44
N LYS A 16 -13.33 3.66 8.69
CA LYS A 16 -14.27 4.32 7.77
C LYS A 16 -13.82 5.73 7.39
N LYS A 17 -13.26 6.48 8.35
CA LYS A 17 -12.74 7.83 8.15
C LYS A 17 -11.66 7.88 7.05
N LEU A 18 -10.81 6.85 6.96
CA LEU A 18 -9.79 6.74 5.92
C LEU A 18 -10.44 6.55 4.55
N ILE A 19 -11.38 5.60 4.44
CA ILE A 19 -12.08 5.27 3.19
C ILE A 19 -12.94 6.44 2.68
N SER A 20 -13.47 7.26 3.57
CA SER A 20 -14.27 8.44 3.20
C SER A 20 -13.45 9.66 2.81
N GLN A 21 -12.12 9.65 3.02
CA GLN A 21 -11.31 10.81 2.63
C GLN A 21 -11.25 10.96 1.10
N LYS A 22 -11.36 12.20 0.65
CA LYS A 22 -11.10 12.56 -0.75
C LYS A 22 -9.64 12.98 -0.87
N THR A 23 -8.88 12.24 -1.66
CA THR A 23 -7.47 12.51 -1.95
C THR A 23 -7.20 12.24 -3.42
N ASP A 24 -6.36 13.05 -4.06
CA ASP A 24 -5.97 12.81 -5.45
C ASP A 24 -5.14 11.52 -5.59
N TYR A 25 -4.23 11.27 -4.63
CA TYR A 25 -3.40 10.08 -4.59
C TYR A 25 -3.54 9.35 -3.26
N PHE A 26 -3.67 8.03 -3.33
CA PHE A 26 -3.58 7.17 -2.17
C PHE A 26 -2.41 6.20 -2.36
N ILE A 27 -1.34 6.41 -1.61
CA ILE A 27 -0.13 5.57 -1.64
C ILE A 27 -0.19 4.56 -0.50
N CYS A 28 -0.10 3.28 -0.86
CA CYS A 28 -0.12 2.15 0.05
C CYS A 28 1.15 1.32 -0.01
N THR A 29 1.80 1.17 1.15
CA THR A 29 3.05 0.42 1.31
C THR A 29 2.86 -1.09 1.42
N GLY A 30 1.64 -1.60 1.21
CA GLY A 30 1.37 -3.04 1.19
C GLY A 30 0.83 -3.59 2.51
N ASN A 31 1.02 -4.89 2.70
CA ASN A 31 0.45 -5.74 3.75
C ASN A 31 -1.08 -5.60 3.87
N LEU A 32 -1.75 -5.71 2.72
CA LEU A 32 -3.22 -5.70 2.62
C LEU A 32 -3.91 -6.98 3.13
N THR A 33 -3.21 -8.12 3.06
CA THR A 33 -3.63 -9.50 3.46
C THR A 33 -4.91 -10.08 2.83
N SER A 34 -5.69 -9.32 2.06
CA SER A 34 -6.76 -9.89 1.20
C SER A 34 -7.10 -9.02 -0.01
N GLU A 35 -7.66 -9.63 -1.07
CA GLU A 35 -8.20 -8.91 -2.23
C GLU A 35 -9.33 -7.93 -1.86
N ASN A 36 -10.08 -8.22 -0.80
CA ASN A 36 -11.19 -7.37 -0.37
C ASN A 36 -10.70 -5.99 0.08
N VAL A 37 -9.53 -5.92 0.71
CA VAL A 37 -8.90 -4.65 1.09
C VAL A 37 -8.52 -3.87 -0.17
N LEU A 38 -7.91 -4.52 -1.17
CA LEU A 38 -7.59 -3.88 -2.44
C LEU A 38 -8.85 -3.32 -3.13
N LYS A 39 -9.94 -4.09 -3.15
CA LYS A 39 -11.24 -3.63 -3.68
C LYS A 39 -11.77 -2.40 -2.95
N LYS A 40 -11.60 -2.31 -1.62
CA LYS A 40 -11.98 -1.11 -0.84
C LYS A 40 -11.11 0.09 -1.20
N LEU A 41 -9.81 -0.11 -1.40
CA LEU A 41 -8.86 0.94 -1.75
C LEU A 41 -8.98 1.40 -3.22
N ASN A 42 -9.45 0.55 -4.13
CA ASN A 42 -9.68 0.89 -5.55
C ASN A 42 -10.69 2.05 -5.76
N LYS A 43 -11.35 2.52 -4.70
CA LYS A 43 -12.22 3.71 -4.72
C LYS A 43 -11.43 5.02 -4.78
N PHE A 44 -10.15 5.01 -4.41
CA PHE A 44 -9.29 6.20 -4.52
C PHE A 44 -8.90 6.45 -5.97
N LYS A 45 -8.90 7.72 -6.39
CA LYS A 45 -8.68 8.16 -7.79
C LYS A 45 -7.36 7.63 -8.35
N ASN A 46 -6.24 7.96 -7.71
CA ASN A 46 -4.92 7.44 -8.09
C ASN A 46 -4.39 6.54 -6.98
N LEU A 47 -4.73 5.25 -7.05
CA LEU A 47 -4.24 4.25 -6.11
C LEU A 47 -2.86 3.73 -6.53
N VAL A 48 -1.93 3.76 -5.59
CA VAL A 48 -0.58 3.19 -5.71
C VAL A 48 -0.43 2.17 -4.61
N VAL A 49 -0.20 0.90 -4.95
CA VAL A 49 0.00 -0.17 -3.97
C VAL A 49 1.23 -0.98 -4.37
N VAL A 50 2.07 -1.28 -3.39
CA VAL A 50 3.18 -2.23 -3.53
C VAL A 50 2.97 -3.48 -2.68
N ARG A 51 3.69 -4.54 -3.01
CA ARG A 51 3.63 -5.82 -2.31
C ARG A 51 4.36 -5.73 -0.97
N GLY A 52 3.63 -6.00 0.11
CA GLY A 52 4.23 -6.29 1.42
C GLY A 52 4.63 -7.76 1.54
N ASN A 53 5.38 -8.12 2.58
CA ASN A 53 5.85 -9.49 2.80
C ASN A 53 4.72 -10.49 3.12
N CYS A 54 3.61 -10.01 3.68
CA CYS A 54 2.43 -10.82 4.01
C CYS A 54 1.33 -10.74 2.93
N ASN A 55 1.67 -10.28 1.72
CA ASN A 55 0.72 -10.24 0.60
C ASN A 55 0.89 -11.44 -0.32
N TYR A 56 -0.19 -12.22 -0.46
CA TYR A 56 -0.33 -13.24 -1.51
C TYR A 56 -0.80 -12.66 -2.86
N LEU A 57 -1.04 -11.34 -2.92
CA LEU A 57 -1.52 -10.66 -4.12
C LEU A 57 -0.37 -10.40 -5.10
N ASN A 58 -0.65 -10.52 -6.40
CA ASN A 58 0.29 -10.17 -7.47
C ASN A 58 0.40 -8.64 -7.61
N LEU A 59 1.13 -8.02 -6.70
CA LEU A 59 1.41 -6.59 -6.64
C LEU A 59 2.89 -6.33 -6.94
N PRO A 60 3.24 -5.15 -7.49
CA PRO A 60 4.64 -4.82 -7.76
C PRO A 60 5.42 -4.65 -6.46
N GLU A 61 6.68 -5.09 -6.41
CA GLU A 61 7.54 -4.90 -5.24
C GLU A 61 7.98 -3.44 -5.05
N TYR A 62 8.16 -2.73 -6.17
CA TYR A 62 8.52 -1.32 -6.26
C TYR A 62 7.63 -0.64 -7.27
N LYS A 63 7.22 0.60 -6.99
CA LYS A 63 6.54 1.45 -7.96
C LYS A 63 7.03 2.88 -7.82
N GLU A 64 7.43 3.46 -8.94
CA GLU A 64 7.75 4.87 -9.05
C GLU A 64 6.54 5.62 -9.61
N ILE A 65 6.26 6.79 -9.06
CA ILE A 65 5.24 7.71 -9.57
C ILE A 65 5.80 9.13 -9.60
N GLU A 66 5.29 9.95 -10.50
CA GLU A 66 5.62 11.37 -10.56
C GLU A 66 4.44 12.20 -10.06
N ILE A 67 4.70 13.11 -9.10
CA ILE A 67 3.71 14.09 -8.61
C ILE A 67 4.38 15.46 -8.57
N ASN A 68 3.86 16.42 -9.32
CA ASN A 68 4.37 17.80 -9.38
C ASN A 68 5.88 17.87 -9.67
N ASN A 69 6.32 17.17 -10.72
CA ASN A 69 7.72 17.07 -11.16
C ASN A 69 8.68 16.50 -10.10
N LYS A 70 8.16 15.71 -9.16
CA LYS A 70 8.95 14.98 -8.17
C LYS A 70 8.69 13.50 -8.34
N SER A 71 9.77 12.73 -8.46
CA SER A 71 9.68 11.28 -8.43
C SER A 71 9.52 10.78 -6.99
N ILE A 72 8.59 9.85 -6.80
CA ILE A 72 8.30 9.20 -5.52
C ILE A 72 8.40 7.69 -5.73
N GLY A 73 9.44 7.10 -5.18
CA GLY A 73 9.61 5.66 -5.08
C GLY A 73 8.81 5.09 -3.92
N VAL A 74 8.05 4.02 -4.16
CA VAL A 74 7.26 3.32 -3.16
C VAL A 74 7.75 1.88 -3.06
N VAL A 75 8.04 1.43 -1.85
CA VAL A 75 8.47 0.07 -1.52
C VAL A 75 8.04 -0.23 -0.08
N HIS A 76 7.72 -1.50 0.22
CA HIS A 76 7.26 -1.86 1.57
C HIS A 76 8.37 -1.73 2.61
N SER A 77 9.52 -2.38 2.37
CA SER A 77 10.77 -2.36 3.14
C SER A 77 11.32 -3.75 3.46
N HIS A 78 10.51 -4.80 3.39
CA HIS A 78 10.94 -6.18 3.74
C HIS A 78 12.15 -6.69 2.92
N GLN A 79 12.40 -6.09 1.76
CA GLN A 79 13.57 -6.34 0.94
C GLN A 79 14.87 -5.80 1.57
N PHE A 80 14.77 -4.74 2.36
CA PHE A 80 15.85 -4.04 3.04
C PHE A 80 15.88 -4.42 4.53
N GLY A 81 16.19 -5.69 4.81
CA GLY A 81 16.40 -6.16 6.19
C GLY A 81 17.62 -5.48 6.85
N ARG A 82 17.74 -5.60 8.19
CA ARG A 82 18.94 -5.15 8.92
C ARG A 82 20.20 -5.75 8.29
N GLY A 83 21.07 -4.89 7.73
CA GLY A 83 22.34 -5.30 7.12
C GLY A 83 22.25 -5.78 5.67
N LYS A 84 21.09 -5.70 5.02
CA LYS A 84 20.95 -5.89 3.57
C LYS A 84 20.69 -4.55 2.90
N TYR A 85 21.75 -3.77 2.78
CA TYR A 85 21.83 -2.66 1.84
C TYR A 85 22.70 -3.16 0.69
N LEU A 86 22.25 -2.91 -0.54
CA LEU A 86 22.94 -3.30 -1.78
C LEU A 86 24.43 -2.98 -1.75
#